data_AF-A0A3D1ZWZ8-F1
#
_entry.id   AF-A0A3D1ZWZ8-F1
#
_cell.length_a   1.000
_cell.length_b   1.000
_cell.length_c   1.000
_cell.angle_alpha   90.00
_cell.angle_beta   90.00
_cell.angle_gamma   90.00
#
_symmetry.space_group_name_H-M   'P 1'
#
loop_
_entity.id
_entity.type
_entity.pdbx_description
1 polymer ?
#
loop_
_entity_poly.entity_id
_entity_poly.type
_entity_poly.pdbx_seq_one_letter_code
_entity_poly.pdbx_strand_id
1 'polypeptide(L)' 'MLRAFLCLKGLDLAFHFLAENPLSGLACNYVIEGLRTHRFESHTIFYEKFHNDIVIVRVLHKSMDIKSNFQDP' A
#
# COMPACT_ATOMS: atom_id res chain seq x y z
N MET A 1 9.88 -20.80 -5.25
CA MET A 1 11.04 -19.96 -4.87
C MET A 1 11.26 -18.77 -5.81
N LEU A 2 11.28 -18.91 -7.14
CA LEU A 2 11.60 -17.80 -8.07
C LEU A 2 10.66 -16.58 -7.97
N ARG A 3 9.36 -16.78 -7.73
CA ARG A 3 8.36 -15.69 -7.64
C ARG A 3 8.50 -14.80 -6.39
N ALA A 4 8.93 -15.33 -5.25
CA ALA A 4 9.02 -14.57 -4.00
C ALA A 4 10.08 -13.46 -4.09
N PHE A 5 11.23 -13.75 -4.72
CA PHE A 5 12.33 -12.79 -4.87
C PHE A 5 12.00 -11.65 -5.84
N LEU A 6 11.28 -11.94 -6.92
CA LEU A 6 10.82 -10.91 -7.86
C LEU A 6 9.77 -9.98 -7.22
N CYS A 7 8.88 -10.53 -6.40
CA CYS A 7 7.86 -9.76 -5.68
C CYS A 7 8.48 -8.76 -4.69
N LEU A 8 9.56 -9.14 -3.99
CA LEU A 8 10.31 -8.25 -3.10
C LEU A 8 10.91 -7.05 -3.85
N LYS A 9 11.55 -7.28 -5.01
CA LYS A 9 12.07 -6.19 -5.85
C LYS A 9 10.96 -5.29 -6.40
N GLY A 10 9.86 -5.89 -6.85
CA GLY A 10 8.71 -5.11 -7.34
C GLY A 10 8.08 -4.24 -6.27
N LEU A 11 7.98 -4.76 -5.04
CA LEU A 11 7.48 -4.02 -3.89
C LEU A 11 8.41 -2.86 -3.50
N ASP A 12 9.73 -3.09 -3.55
CA ASP A 12 10.72 -2.04 -3.33
C ASP A 12 10.60 -0.91 -4.36
N LEU A 13 10.47 -1.22 -5.66
CA LEU A 13 10.20 -0.22 -6.69
C LEU A 13 8.89 0.53 -6.43
N ALA A 14 7.85 -0.17 -5.98
CA ALA A 14 6.59 0.46 -5.64
C ALA A 14 6.76 1.47 -4.49
N PHE A 15 7.56 1.18 -3.47
CA PHE A 15 7.84 2.13 -2.40
C PHE A 15 8.58 3.38 -2.88
N HIS A 16 9.58 3.22 -3.74
CA HIS A 16 10.31 4.35 -4.33
C HIS A 16 9.37 5.23 -5.18
N PHE A 17 8.55 4.60 -6.03
CA PHE A 17 7.54 5.31 -6.80
C PHE A 17 6.57 6.10 -5.90
N LEU A 18 6.12 5.50 -4.79
CA LEU A 18 5.23 6.17 -3.85
C LEU A 18 5.92 7.31 -3.10
N ALA A 19 7.21 7.19 -2.78
CA ALA A 19 7.98 8.27 -2.15
C ALA A 19 8.10 9.48 -3.08
N GLU A 20 8.34 9.25 -4.37
CA GLU A 20 8.36 10.30 -5.40
C GLU A 20 6.96 10.85 -5.72
N ASN A 21 5.93 10.01 -5.62
CA ASN A 21 4.56 10.34 -5.99
C ASN A 21 3.59 10.04 -4.84
N PRO A 22 3.69 10.74 -3.69
CA PRO A 22 2.97 10.40 -2.46
C PRO A 22 1.45 10.50 -2.59
N LEU A 23 0.94 11.20 -3.61
CA LEU A 23 -0.49 11.33 -3.86
C LEU A 23 -1.06 10.29 -4.84
N SER A 24 -0.24 9.38 -5.39
CA SER A 24 -0.65 8.39 -6.40
C SER A 24 -1.53 7.26 -5.86
N GLY A 25 -1.48 6.98 -4.55
CA GLY A 25 -2.42 6.08 -3.88
C GLY A 25 -3.81 6.69 -3.70
N LEU A 26 -4.83 5.85 -3.56
CA LEU A 26 -6.20 6.26 -3.27
C LEU A 26 -6.30 6.71 -1.81
N ALA A 27 -6.91 7.87 -1.57
CA ALA A 27 -7.17 8.34 -0.20
C ALA A 27 -8.18 7.42 0.48
N CYS A 28 -7.88 7.01 1.72
CA CYS A 28 -8.67 6.11 2.56
C CYS A 28 -9.06 6.83 3.86
N ASN A 29 -9.46 8.09 3.71
CA ASN A 29 -9.73 8.99 4.85
C ASN A 29 -10.89 8.51 5.73
N TYR A 30 -11.71 7.59 5.24
CA TYR A 30 -12.80 6.98 6.02
C TYR A 30 -12.29 6.06 7.14
N VAL A 31 -11.07 5.53 7.03
CA VAL A 31 -10.42 4.73 8.09
C VAL A 31 -9.62 5.63 9.01
N ILE A 32 -8.68 6.39 8.45
CA ILE A 32 -7.77 7.31 9.15
C ILE A 32 -7.50 8.49 8.20
N GLU A 33 -7.57 9.71 8.70
CA GLU A 33 -7.26 10.90 7.91
C GLU A 33 -5.82 10.87 7.40
N GLY A 34 -5.63 11.16 6.09
CA GLY A 34 -4.31 11.17 5.47
C GLY A 34 -3.80 9.79 5.04
N LEU A 35 -4.50 8.71 5.40
CA LEU A 35 -4.19 7.36 4.96
C LEU A 35 -4.43 7.20 3.46
N ARG A 36 -3.52 6.51 2.80
CA ARG A 36 -3.59 6.19 1.37
C ARG A 36 -3.34 4.71 1.12
N THR A 37 -3.88 4.21 0.01
CA THR A 37 -3.75 2.82 -0.40
C THR A 37 -3.23 2.70 -1.82
N HIS A 38 -2.30 1.77 -2.05
CA HIS A 38 -1.80 1.43 -3.37
C HIS A 38 -1.77 -0.09 -3.54
N ARG A 39 -2.29 -0.59 -4.66
CA ARG A 39 -2.28 -2.04 -4.96
C ARG A 39 -1.08 -2.35 -5.86
N PHE A 40 -0.22 -3.25 -5.39
CA PHE A 40 0.90 -3.78 -6.15
C PHE A 40 0.78 -5.31 -6.22
N GLU A 41 0.46 -5.84 -7.40
CA GLU A 41 0.20 -7.26 -7.63
C GLU A 41 -0.77 -7.88 -6.61
N SER A 42 -0.26 -8.71 -5.70
CA SER A 42 -1.03 -9.39 -4.67
C SER A 42 -0.91 -8.71 -3.30
N HIS A 43 -0.37 -7.49 -3.25
CA HIS A 43 -0.20 -6.72 -2.02
C HIS A 43 -0.98 -5.40 -2.07
N THR A 44 -1.54 -5.01 -0.93
CA THR A 44 -2.08 -3.68 -0.68
C THR A 44 -1.16 -2.97 0.30
N ILE A 45 -0.63 -1.83 -0.13
CA ILE A 45 0.27 -0.96 0.64
C ILE A 45 -0.57 0.16 1.21
N PHE A 46 -0.58 0.28 2.54
CA PHE A 46 -1.17 1.38 3.28
C PHE A 46 -0.05 2.31 3.70
N TYR A 47 -0.17 3.59 3.40
CA TYR A 47 0.86 4.57 3.68
C TYR A 47 0.27 5.96 3.91
N GLU A 48 1.04 6.82 4.55
CA GLU A 48 0.70 8.22 4.78
C GLU A 48 1.77 9.11 4.14
N LYS A 49 1.39 10.28 3.64
CA LYS A 49 2.36 11.31 3.24
C LYS A 49 2.84 12.03 4.49
N PHE A 50 4.14 12.14 4.67
CA PHE A 50 4.75 12.89 5.78
C PHE A 50 5.81 13.84 5.25
N HIS A 51 5.52 15.14 5.24
CA HIS A 51 6.38 16.15 4.61
C HIS A 51 6.73 15.80 3.15
N ASN A 52 8.01 15.51 2.88
CA ASN A 52 8.56 15.13 1.59
C ASN A 52 8.74 13.61 1.44
N ASP A 53 8.32 12.84 2.44
CA ASP A 53 8.44 11.39 2.49
C ASP A 53 7.07 10.71 2.57
N ILE A 54 7.10 9.39 2.63
CA ILE A 54 5.97 8.54 3.00
C ILE A 54 6.30 7.68 4.21
N VAL A 55 5.29 7.35 4.99
CA VAL A 55 5.36 6.34 6.04
C VAL A 55 4.55 5.14 5.61
N ILE A 56 5.19 3.98 5.43
CA ILE A 56 4.49 2.72 5.16
C ILE A 56 3.87 2.24 6.48
N VAL A 57 2.55 2.32 6.57
CA VAL A 57 1.78 1.90 7.75
C VAL A 57 1.62 0.38 7.76
N ARG A 58 1.29 -0.22 6.61
CA ARG A 58 1.08 -1.67 6.50
C ARG A 58 1.21 -2.18 5.07
N VAL A 59 1.64 -3.43 4.92
CA VAL A 59 1.54 -4.17 3.66
C VAL A 59 0.75 -5.46 3.91
N LEU A 60 -0.36 -5.63 3.18
CA LEU A 60 -1.23 -6.79 3.29
C LEU A 60 -1.14 -7.62 2.01
N HIS A 61 -0.88 -8.91 2.11
CA HIS A 61 -1.08 -9.83 1.00
C HIS A 61 -2.57 -10.15 0.82
N LYS A 62 -3.06 -10.21 -0.42
CA LYS A 62 -4.47 -10.43 -0.77
C LYS A 62 -5.07 -11.72 -0.21
N SER A 63 -4.24 -12.72 0.10
CA SER A 63 -4.73 -13.95 0.75
C SER A 63 -5.07 -13.76 2.22
N MET A 64 -4.70 -12.63 2.83
CA MET A 64 -5.20 -12.21 4.14
C MET A 64 -6.57 -11.51 4.02
N ASP A 65 -7.03 -11.21 2.80
CA ASP A 65 -8.35 -10.66 2.49
C ASP A 65 -9.40 -11.78 2.39
N ILE A 66 -9.39 -12.71 3.35
CA ILE A 66 -10.45 -13.72 3.50
C ILE A 66 -11.63 -12.99 4.14
N LYS A 67 -12.42 -12.34 3.30
CA LYS A 67 -13.64 -11.56 3.62
C LYS A 67 -13.35 -10.16 4.16
N SER A 68 -13.76 -9.19 3.36
CA SER A 68 -13.99 -7.80 3.70
C SER A 68 -14.63 -7.65 5.08
N ASN A 69 -13.84 -7.24 6.07
CA ASN A 69 -14.35 -6.61 7.30
C ASN A 69 -14.34 -5.07 7.19
N PHE A 70 -13.82 -4.52 6.09
CA PHE A 70 -14.07 -3.14 5.70
C PHE A 70 -15.33 -3.13 4.83
N GLN A 71 -16.49 -3.11 5.47
CA GLN A 71 -17.67 -2.53 4.84
C GLN A 71 -17.47 -1.02 4.86
N ASP A 72 -17.15 -0.46 3.70
CA ASP A 72 -17.43 0.95 3.45
C ASP A 72 -18.96 1.16 3.51
N PRO A 73 -19.45 2.24 4.14
CA PRO A 73 -20.87 2.58 4.17
C PRO A 73 -21.44 2.88 2.77
#